data_AF-A0A1H8PK02-F1
#
_entry.id   AF-A0A1H8PK02-F1
#
_cell.length_a   1.000
_cell.length_b   1.000
_cell.length_c   1.000
_cell.angle_alpha   90.00
_cell.angle_beta   90.00
_cell.angle_gamma   90.00
#
_symmetry.space_group_name_H-M   'P 1'
#
loop_
_entity.id
_entity.type
_entity.pdbx_description
1 polymer ?
#
loop_
_entity_poly.entity_id
_entity_poly.type
_entity_poly.pdbx_seq_one_letter_code
_entity_poly.pdbx_strand_id
1 'polypeptide(L)'
;MVKDFQGVGYCPDWKWEFIDGSYAKAHQHSAGAAGQQSQAIGKSRAGNTTKINWADGYGLPVEFEITCGEDNDCSAAPNLIARLPDAKAIVADKGLWQ
;
A
#
# COMPACT_ATOMS: atom_id res chain seq x y z
N MET A 1 -16.37 -3.92 1.20
CA MET A 1 -16.48 -3.59 -0.24
C MET A 1 -16.08 -2.13 -0.41
N VAL A 2 -14.77 -1.87 -0.43
CA VAL A 2 -14.24 -0.57 -0.85
C VAL A 2 -14.00 -0.74 -2.34
N LYS A 3 -14.67 0.09 -3.16
CA LYS A 3 -14.51 0.09 -4.61
C LYS A 3 -13.23 0.84 -4.95
N ASP A 4 -12.52 0.33 -5.96
CA ASP A 4 -11.31 0.91 -6.53
C ASP A 4 -11.53 2.38 -6.88
N PHE A 5 -10.73 3.25 -6.26
CA PHE A 5 -10.70 4.68 -6.58
C PHE A 5 -9.65 4.90 -7.66
N GLN A 6 -10.09 5.15 -8.90
CA GLN A 6 -9.22 5.45 -10.02
C GLN A 6 -8.95 6.96 -10.08
N GLY A 7 -7.76 7.36 -9.61
CA GLY A 7 -6.93 8.49 -10.04
C GLY A 7 -7.52 9.91 -10.05
N VAL A 8 -7.00 10.78 -9.16
CA VAL A 8 -7.07 12.24 -9.34
C VAL A 8 -5.87 12.68 -10.17
N GLY A 9 -6.12 13.10 -11.41
CA GLY A 9 -5.09 13.58 -12.32
C GLY A 9 -4.66 15.03 -12.03
N TYR A 10 -3.37 15.20 -11.74
CA TYR A 10 -2.60 16.42 -12.01
C TYR A 10 -1.19 15.98 -12.42
N CYS A 11 -0.55 16.68 -13.35
CA CYS A 11 0.76 16.32 -13.90
C CYS A 11 1.85 17.18 -13.25
N PRO A 12 2.44 16.75 -12.11
CA PRO A 12 3.59 17.43 -11.57
C PRO A 12 4.88 16.84 -12.17
N ASP A 13 5.98 17.58 -12.14
CA ASP A 13 7.29 17.07 -12.51
C ASP A 13 7.73 16.00 -11.52
N TRP A 14 7.66 14.71 -11.90
CA TRP A 14 8.00 13.51 -11.10
C TRP A 14 9.49 13.44 -10.71
N LYS A 15 9.94 14.39 -9.91
CA LYS A 15 11.32 14.44 -9.43
C LYS A 15 11.52 13.52 -8.23
N TRP A 16 10.51 13.42 -7.37
CA TRP A 16 10.56 12.68 -6.12
C TRP A 16 9.20 12.08 -5.85
N GLU A 17 9.15 10.76 -5.68
CA GLU A 17 8.00 10.05 -5.15
C GLU A 17 8.37 9.56 -3.74
N PHE A 18 7.43 9.69 -2.80
CA PHE A 18 7.60 9.19 -1.45
C PHE A 18 6.76 7.94 -1.28
N ILE A 19 7.31 6.91 -0.65
CA ILE A 19 6.58 5.68 -0.33
C ILE A 19 6.58 5.49 1.17
N ASP A 20 5.39 5.19 1.70
CA ASP A 20 5.19 4.87 3.11
C ASP A 20 4.21 3.70 3.26
N GLY A 21 4.19 3.10 4.45
CA GLY A 21 3.34 1.98 4.82
C GLY A 21 2.59 2.27 6.11
N SER A 22 1.29 2.04 6.11
CA SER A 22 0.44 2.08 7.30
C SER A 22 -0.30 0.77 7.48
N TYR A 23 -0.74 0.46 8.70
CA TYR A 23 -1.58 -0.70 8.95
C TYR A 23 -2.89 -0.32 9.63
N ALA A 24 -3.95 -1.02 9.24
CA ALA A 24 -5.27 -0.90 9.83
C ALA A 24 -5.67 -2.22 10.49
N LYS A 25 -6.29 -2.15 11.67
CA LYS A 25 -6.80 -3.34 12.36
C LYS A 25 -8.15 -3.75 11.79
N ALA A 26 -8.28 -5.03 11.44
CA ALA A 26 -9.57 -5.61 11.10
C ALA A 26 -10.43 -5.70 12.36
N HIS A 27 -11.75 -5.57 12.21
CA HIS A 27 -12.67 -5.80 13.31
C HIS A 27 -12.43 -7.20 13.91
N GLN A 28 -12.54 -7.35 15.23
CA GLN A 28 -12.19 -8.60 15.93
C GLN A 28 -12.99 -9.83 15.46
N HIS A 29 -14.18 -9.61 14.90
CA HIS A 29 -15.02 -10.65 14.30
C HIS A 29 -15.00 -10.64 12.76
N SER A 30 -14.05 -9.92 12.14
CA SER A 30 -13.87 -9.98 10.69
C SER A 30 -13.35 -11.36 10.30
N ALA A 31 -14.19 -12.12 9.59
CA ALA A 31 -13.84 -13.41 8.98
C ALA A 31 -13.52 -13.29 7.48
N GLY A 32 -13.57 -12.08 6.91
CA GLY A 32 -13.52 -11.87 5.47
C GLY A 32 -14.82 -12.24 4.77
N ALA A 33 -14.83 -12.12 3.44
CA ALA A 33 -15.93 -12.58 2.59
C ALA A 33 -15.88 -14.10 2.40
N ALA A 34 -17.03 -14.74 2.16
CA ALA A 34 -17.08 -16.14 1.80
C ALA A 34 -16.36 -16.38 0.46
N GLY A 35 -15.34 -17.24 0.45
CA GLY A 35 -14.56 -17.56 -0.74
C GLY A 35 -13.10 -17.85 -0.42
N GLN A 36 -12.30 -18.10 -1.46
CA GLN A 36 -10.85 -18.34 -1.36
C GLN A 36 -10.02 -17.12 -1.75
N GLN A 37 -10.66 -15.99 -2.11
CA GLN A 37 -9.96 -14.78 -2.46
C GLN A 37 -9.43 -14.09 -1.20
N SER A 38 -8.15 -13.72 -1.21
CA SER A 38 -7.57 -12.90 -0.16
C SER A 38 -8.35 -11.60 0.00
N GLN A 39 -8.66 -11.24 1.24
CA GLN A 39 -9.32 -9.99 1.60
C GLN A 39 -8.32 -9.00 2.21
N ALA A 40 -7.02 -9.24 2.02
CA ALA A 40 -5.92 -8.50 2.65
C ALA A 40 -6.04 -8.43 4.18
N ILE A 41 -6.65 -9.43 4.81
CA ILE A 41 -6.71 -9.60 6.26
C ILE A 41 -5.77 -10.73 6.62
N GLY A 42 -4.81 -10.45 7.49
CA GLY A 42 -4.00 -11.53 8.03
C GLY A 42 -3.31 -11.17 9.34
N LYS A 43 -2.46 -12.08 9.82
CA LYS A 43 -2.06 -12.12 11.24
C LYS A 43 -0.82 -11.27 11.49
N SER A 44 -0.94 -10.27 12.36
CA SER A 44 0.20 -9.52 12.89
C SER A 44 0.24 -9.56 14.41
N ARG A 45 1.25 -8.89 15.00
CA ARG A 45 1.38 -8.74 16.46
C ARG A 45 0.17 -8.02 17.08
N ALA A 46 -0.55 -7.20 16.32
CA ALA A 46 -1.70 -6.45 16.79
C ALA A 46 -3.06 -7.18 16.60
N GLY A 47 -3.03 -8.43 16.14
CA GLY A 47 -4.20 -9.22 15.78
C GLY A 47 -4.37 -9.31 14.26
N ASN A 48 -5.60 -9.38 13.78
CA ASN A 48 -5.88 -9.37 12.35
C ASN A 48 -5.74 -7.96 11.81
N THR A 49 -4.86 -7.75 10.84
CA THR A 49 -4.57 -6.44 10.26
C THR A 49 -4.47 -6.51 8.74
N THR A 50 -4.53 -5.35 8.13
CA THR A 50 -4.30 -5.07 6.72
C THR A 50 -3.20 -4.03 6.62
N LYS A 51 -2.34 -4.14 5.62
CA LYS A 51 -1.32 -3.14 5.31
C LYS A 51 -1.74 -2.33 4.09
N ILE A 52 -1.44 -1.04 4.13
CA ILE A 52 -1.69 -0.08 3.08
C ILE A 52 -0.35 0.56 2.77
N ASN A 53 0.22 0.19 1.63
CA ASN A 53 1.39 0.85 1.07
C ASN A 53 0.89 1.90 0.08
N TRP A 54 1.42 3.10 0.15
CA TRP A 54 1.01 4.18 -0.75
C TRP A 54 2.20 4.99 -1.18
N ALA A 55 2.08 5.59 -2.36
CA ALA A 55 3.04 6.51 -2.89
C ALA A 55 2.40 7.89 -3.04
N ASP A 56 3.13 8.92 -2.66
CA ASP A 56 2.74 10.30 -2.87
C ASP A 56 3.72 11.07 -3.76
N GLY A 57 3.12 11.86 -4.64
CA GLY A 57 3.80 12.82 -5.49
C GLY A 57 3.20 14.18 -5.19
N TYR A 58 4.03 15.11 -4.69
CA TYR A 58 3.59 16.46 -4.30
C TYR A 58 2.52 16.46 -3.19
N GLY A 59 2.59 15.49 -2.27
CA GLY A 59 1.64 15.37 -1.16
C GLY A 59 0.26 14.89 -1.57
N LEU A 60 0.12 14.35 -2.78
CA LEU A 60 -1.09 13.71 -3.27
C LEU A 60 -0.85 12.21 -3.48
N PRO A 61 -1.78 11.33 -3.06
CA PRO A 61 -1.68 9.91 -3.38
C PRO A 61 -1.65 9.70 -4.89
N VAL A 62 -0.62 9.03 -5.37
CA VAL A 62 -0.46 8.64 -6.78
C VAL A 62 -0.90 7.20 -6.98
N GLU A 63 -0.43 6.30 -6.12
CA GLU A 63 -0.73 4.86 -6.19
C GLU A 63 -0.80 4.25 -4.78
N PHE A 64 -1.47 3.11 -4.67
CA PHE A 64 -1.48 2.34 -3.42
C PHE A 64 -1.61 0.83 -3.67
N GLU A 65 -1.23 0.06 -2.65
CA GLU A 65 -1.35 -1.39 -2.58
C GLU A 65 -1.86 -1.81 -1.21
N ILE A 66 -2.81 -2.74 -1.19
CA ILE A 66 -3.35 -3.29 0.04
C ILE A 66 -2.92 -4.75 0.14
N THR A 67 -2.23 -5.10 1.22
CA THR A 67 -1.68 -6.43 1.46
C THR A 67 -2.10 -6.98 2.83
N CYS A 68 -1.84 -8.28 3.06
CA CYS A 68 -2.18 -8.90 4.34
C CYS A 68 -1.28 -8.34 5.46
N GLY A 69 -1.78 -8.38 6.70
CA GLY A 69 -1.10 -7.80 7.85
C GLY A 69 0.29 -8.38 8.17
N GLU A 70 0.52 -9.63 7.81
CA GLU A 70 1.79 -10.36 7.95
C GLU A 70 2.82 -10.01 6.89
N ASP A 71 2.41 -9.42 5.76
CA ASP A 71 3.31 -9.14 4.65
C ASP A 71 4.32 -8.06 5.04
N ASN A 72 5.56 -8.19 4.62
CA ASN A 72 6.54 -7.14 4.84
C ASN A 72 6.39 -6.04 3.79
N ASP A 73 6.67 -4.79 4.17
CA ASP A 73 6.51 -3.66 3.25
C ASP A 73 7.51 -3.72 2.10
N CYS A 74 8.71 -4.29 2.32
CA CYS A 74 9.67 -4.56 1.23
C CYS A 74 9.16 -5.55 0.18
N SER A 75 8.23 -6.43 0.54
CA SER A 75 7.63 -7.37 -0.41
C SER A 75 6.61 -6.69 -1.32
N ALA A 76 5.95 -5.62 -0.84
CA ALA A 76 4.97 -4.85 -1.59
C ALA A 76 5.64 -3.74 -2.43
N ALA A 77 6.76 -3.18 -1.96
CA ALA A 77 7.42 -2.04 -2.60
C ALA A 77 7.71 -2.23 -4.11
N PRO A 78 8.22 -3.38 -4.61
CA PRO A 78 8.49 -3.55 -6.04
C PRO A 78 7.25 -3.44 -6.93
N ASN A 79 6.11 -3.99 -6.49
CA ASN A 79 4.85 -3.93 -7.23
C ASN A 79 4.26 -2.52 -7.25
N LEU A 80 4.41 -1.78 -6.14
CA LEU A 80 3.99 -0.39 -6.07
C LEU A 80 4.87 0.47 -6.98
N ILE A 81 6.20 0.35 -6.89
CA ILE A 81 7.17 1.09 -7.71
C ILE A 81 6.95 0.83 -9.21
N ALA A 82 6.66 -0.42 -9.60
CA ALA A 82 6.40 -0.76 -11.00
C ALA A 82 5.14 -0.09 -11.59
N ARG A 83 4.22 0.38 -10.75
CA ARG A 83 3.01 1.12 -11.15
C ARG A 83 3.20 2.64 -11.07
N LEU A 84 4.29 3.10 -10.46
CA LEU A 84 4.55 4.52 -10.37
C LEU A 84 4.91 5.11 -11.73
N PRO A 85 4.55 6.38 -11.93
CA PRO A 85 5.09 7.13 -13.05
C PRO A 85 6.62 7.26 -12.97
N ASP A 86 7.27 7.63 -14.09
CA ASP A 86 8.73 7.77 -14.19
C ASP A 86 9.28 8.83 -13.21
N ALA A 87 9.71 8.36 -12.04
CA ALA A 87 10.30 9.19 -11.00
C ALA A 87 11.82 9.28 -11.15
N LYS A 88 12.40 10.48 -10.96
CA LYS A 88 13.87 10.61 -10.92
C LYS A 88 14.49 9.97 -9.68
N ALA A 89 13.72 9.90 -8.60
CA ALA A 89 14.12 9.27 -7.35
C ALA A 89 12.90 8.92 -6.51
N ILE A 90 13.06 7.89 -5.68
CA ILE A 90 12.05 7.38 -4.77
C ILE A 90 12.64 7.44 -3.37
N VAL A 91 11.89 8.02 -2.44
CA VAL A 91 12.27 8.15 -1.03
C VAL A 91 11.35 7.25 -0.22
N ALA A 92 11.92 6.43 0.64
CA ALA A 92 11.17 5.48 1.44
C ALA A 92 11.92 5.18 2.73
N ASP A 93 11.20 4.70 3.74
CA ASP A 93 11.80 4.12 4.93
C ASP A 93 12.79 3.01 4.58
N LYS A 94 13.84 2.87 5.40
CA LYS A 94 14.87 1.84 5.20
C LYS A 94 14.28 0.43 5.07
N GLY A 95 13.19 0.16 5.80
CA GLY A 95 12.52 -1.13 5.81
C GLY A 95 11.93 -1.55 4.46
N LEU A 96 11.65 -0.59 3.57
CA LEU A 96 11.06 -0.80 2.24
C LEU A 96 12.09 -1.25 1.17
N TRP A 97 13.39 -1.06 1.42
CA TRP A 97 14.46 -1.32 0.45
C TRP A 97 15.19 -2.67 0.64
N GLN A 98 14.54 -3.65 1.29
CA GLN A 98 15.16 -4.94 1.64
C GLN A 98 14.97 -6.02 0.58
#